data_AF-A0A3C1NEL9-F1
#
_entry.id   AF-A0A3C1NEL9-F1
#
_cell.length_a   1.000
_cell.length_b   1.000
_cell.length_c   1.000
_cell.angle_alpha   90.00
_cell.angle_beta   90.00
_cell.angle_gamma   90.00
#
_symmetry.space_group_name_H-M   'P 1'
#
loop_
_entity.id
_entity.type
_entity.pdbx_description
1 polymer ?
#
loop_
_entity_poly.entity_id
_entity_poly.type
_entity_poly.pdbx_seq_one_letter_code
_entity_poly.pdbx_strand_id
1 'polypeptide(L)'
;MFGLLKTGADQRATRRPSQGRGKAAVTFASRLTFDNMSRRFGDTLALDRFSIDVEPGEVLCLLGPSGCGKSTLLRIAAGVERPSSGRILLDEQEVAGPNRFVPPEKRGVGLMFQDFALFPHLSILDNVAFGLKSLTRSEAKAEAYAALERVGLGHYAGEYPHILSGGEQQRVALARA
;
A
#
# COMPACT_ATOMS: atom_id res chain seq x y z
N MET A 1 13.98 -7.98 18.55
CA MET A 1 14.09 -6.53 18.26
C MET A 1 13.99 -6.34 16.76
N PHE A 2 13.14 -5.46 16.27
CA PHE A 2 13.02 -5.15 14.84
C PHE A 2 13.97 -4.03 14.47
N GLY A 3 14.57 -4.12 13.28
CA GLY A 3 15.36 -3.05 12.70
C GLY A 3 14.52 -2.23 11.72
N LEU A 4 14.67 -0.91 11.79
CA LEU A 4 14.07 0.05 10.86
C LEU A 4 15.20 0.69 10.05
N LEU A 5 15.14 0.57 8.73
CA LEU A 5 16.03 1.30 7.83
C LEU A 5 15.20 2.37 7.13
N LYS A 6 15.65 3.62 7.27
CA LYS A 6 15.08 4.82 6.65
C LYS A 6 16.06 5.36 5.61
N THR A 7 15.61 5.53 4.38
CA THR A 7 16.41 6.21 3.35
C THR A 7 15.94 7.67 3.28
N GLY A 8 16.83 8.60 3.63
CA GLY A 8 16.52 10.04 3.60
C GLY A 8 16.33 10.55 2.18
N ALA A 9 15.25 11.29 1.93
CA ALA A 9 15.08 12.09 0.73
C ALA A 9 16.03 13.29 0.77
N ASP A 10 16.84 13.46 -0.28
CA ASP A 10 17.76 14.58 -0.45
C ASP A 10 16.99 15.91 -0.48
N GLN A 11 17.32 16.81 0.44
CA GLN A 11 16.71 18.12 0.58
C GLN A 11 17.34 19.10 -0.40
N ARG A 12 16.91 19.11 -1.66
CA ARG A 12 17.21 20.22 -2.58
C ARG A 12 16.02 20.63 -3.46
N ALA A 13 15.74 21.94 -3.35
CA ALA A 13 15.11 22.84 -4.30
C ALA A 13 13.58 22.72 -4.54
N THR A 14 12.90 23.69 -3.94
CA THR A 14 11.61 24.26 -4.32
C THR A 14 11.52 24.60 -5.81
N ARG A 15 10.61 23.93 -6.53
CA ARG A 15 9.93 24.47 -7.72
C ARG A 15 8.63 23.71 -7.96
N ARG A 16 7.49 24.41 -7.83
CA ARG A 16 6.17 23.89 -8.22
C ARG A 16 6.07 23.89 -9.74
N PRO A 17 5.82 22.75 -10.42
CA PRO A 17 5.34 22.76 -11.78
C PRO A 17 3.82 22.94 -11.77
N SER A 18 3.36 23.98 -12.43
CA SER A 18 1.98 24.11 -12.91
C SER A 18 1.81 23.29 -14.19
N GLN A 19 0.96 22.25 -14.20
CA GLN A 19 0.12 21.84 -15.35
C GLN A 19 -0.55 20.46 -15.17
N GLY A 20 -1.80 20.37 -15.64
CA GLY A 20 -2.39 19.17 -16.24
C GLY A 20 -2.66 17.98 -15.32
N ARG A 21 -3.78 18.00 -14.59
CA ARG A 21 -4.29 16.82 -13.87
C ARG A 21 -4.68 15.70 -14.86
N GLY A 22 -3.74 14.80 -15.14
CA GLY A 22 -4.05 13.43 -15.52
C GLY A 22 -4.75 12.74 -14.35
N LYS A 23 -5.95 12.20 -14.59
CA LYS A 23 -6.83 11.56 -13.58
C LYS A 23 -6.37 10.13 -13.26
N ALA A 24 -5.10 9.97 -12.94
CA ALA A 24 -4.62 8.82 -12.18
C ALA A 24 -4.53 9.28 -10.74
N ALA A 25 -5.08 8.51 -9.79
CA ALA A 25 -4.84 8.75 -8.38
C ALA A 25 -3.36 8.48 -8.07
N VAL A 26 -2.47 9.44 -8.37
CA VAL A 26 -1.19 9.53 -7.68
C VAL A 26 -1.57 9.85 -6.25
N THR A 27 -1.54 8.83 -5.40
CA THR A 27 -1.66 9.00 -3.95
C THR A 27 -0.67 10.08 -3.55
N PHE A 28 -1.17 11.23 -3.09
CA PHE A 28 -0.30 12.22 -2.49
C PHE A 28 0.46 11.51 -1.39
N ALA A 29 1.79 11.63 -1.39
CA ALA A 29 2.57 11.01 -0.35
C ALA A 29 2.14 11.62 1.00
N SER A 30 1.53 10.80 1.85
CA SER A 30 1.04 11.22 3.16
C SER A 30 2.05 10.85 4.24
N ARG A 31 2.12 11.66 5.29
CA ARG A 31 2.84 11.31 6.52
C ARG A 31 2.07 10.20 7.22
N LEU A 32 2.75 9.13 7.63
CA LEU A 32 2.17 8.03 8.40
C LEU A 32 2.82 7.99 9.79
N THR A 33 2.01 8.16 10.84
CA THR A 33 2.47 8.10 12.22
C THR A 33 1.85 6.90 12.93
N PHE A 34 2.67 6.10 13.58
CA PHE A 34 2.26 5.15 14.62
C PHE A 34 2.64 5.74 15.97
N ASP A 35 1.67 5.83 16.89
CA ASP A 35 1.86 6.35 18.23
C ASP A 35 1.48 5.30 19.28
N ASN A 36 2.50 4.80 19.98
CA ASN A 36 2.39 3.84 21.09
C ASN A 36 1.52 2.62 20.73
N MET A 37 1.70 2.12 19.51
CA MET A 37 0.86 1.10 18.92
C MET A 37 1.17 -0.27 19.47
N SER A 38 0.14 -0.92 20.04
CA SER A 38 0.25 -2.30 20.53
C SER A 38 -0.80 -3.19 19.88
N ARG A 39 -0.45 -4.46 19.68
CA ARG A 39 -1.37 -5.48 19.20
C ARG A 39 -1.15 -6.80 19.93
N ARG A 40 -2.22 -7.32 20.51
CA ARG A 40 -2.27 -8.59 21.23
C ARG A 40 -3.20 -9.57 20.53
N PHE A 41 -2.81 -10.84 20.48
CA PHE A 41 -3.63 -11.97 20.04
C PHE A 41 -3.66 -13.01 21.17
N GLY A 42 -4.77 -13.11 21.90
CA GLY A 42 -4.83 -13.91 23.13
C GLY A 42 -3.77 -13.43 24.12
N ASP A 43 -2.87 -14.32 24.53
CA ASP A 43 -1.78 -13.99 25.46
C ASP A 43 -0.53 -13.42 24.75
N THR A 44 -0.46 -13.52 23.43
CA THR A 44 0.71 -13.13 22.65
C THR A 44 0.69 -11.65 22.30
N LEU A 45 1.70 -10.89 22.75
CA LEU A 45 1.92 -9.49 22.36
C LEU A 45 2.74 -9.43 21.07
N ALA A 46 2.06 -9.20 19.93
CA ALA A 46 2.69 -9.14 18.61
C ALA A 46 3.34 -7.78 18.31
N LEU A 47 2.84 -6.70 18.89
CA LEU A 47 3.44 -5.37 18.86
C LEU A 47 3.34 -4.75 20.26
N ASP A 48 4.45 -4.17 20.75
CA ASP A 48 4.52 -3.53 22.08
C ASP A 48 4.92 -2.06 21.93
N ARG A 49 3.99 -1.14 22.19
CA ARG A 49 4.19 0.33 22.21
C ARG A 49 5.08 0.85 21.07
N PHE A 50 4.82 0.38 19.85
CA PHE A 50 5.59 0.75 18.67
C PHE A 50 5.25 2.17 18.23
N SER A 51 6.28 3.01 18.03
CA SER A 51 6.12 4.39 17.56
C SER A 51 7.09 4.69 16.42
N ILE A 52 6.58 5.29 15.36
CA ILE A 52 7.39 5.79 14.24
C ILE A 52 6.61 6.83 13.45
N ASP A 53 7.33 7.82 12.93
CA ASP A 53 6.88 8.71 11.88
C ASP A 53 7.53 8.32 10.55
N VAL A 54 6.72 8.22 9.50
CA VAL A 54 7.16 8.04 8.12
C VAL A 54 6.78 9.28 7.33
N GLU A 55 7.77 9.98 6.81
CA GLU A 55 7.54 11.22 6.07
C GLU A 55 6.99 10.95 4.66
N PRO A 56 6.27 11.91 4.06
CA PRO A 56 5.87 11.85 2.66
C PRO A 56 7.02 11.47 1.73
N GLY A 57 6.88 10.36 0.99
CA GLY A 57 7.83 9.89 -0.01
C GLY A 57 8.99 9.10 0.57
N GLU A 58 9.02 8.90 1.89
CA GLU A 58 10.01 8.07 2.54
C GLU A 58 9.76 6.59 2.22
N VAL A 59 10.83 5.87 1.86
CA VAL A 59 10.80 4.42 1.71
C VAL A 59 11.28 3.80 3.02
N LEU A 60 10.36 3.11 3.71
CA LEU A 60 10.65 2.41 4.95
C LEU A 60 10.76 0.90 4.72
N CYS A 61 11.83 0.29 5.23
CA CYS A 61 11.97 -1.16 5.27
C CYS A 61 11.85 -1.69 6.71
N LEU A 62 11.01 -2.71 6.91
CA LEU A 62 10.81 -3.40 8.19
C LEU A 62 11.59 -4.72 8.19
N LEU A 63 12.61 -4.82 9.05
CA LEU A 63 13.43 -6.04 9.17
C LEU A 63 13.29 -6.67 10.55
N GLY A 64 13.30 -8.00 10.59
CA GLY A 64 13.24 -8.77 11.83
C GLY A 64 12.90 -10.25 11.58
N PRO A 65 13.06 -11.12 12.59
CA PRO A 65 12.81 -12.56 12.47
C PRO A 65 11.35 -12.87 12.12
N SER A 66 11.06 -14.11 11.70
CA SER A 66 9.66 -14.53 11.52
C SER A 66 8.87 -14.37 12.83
N GLY A 67 7.59 -14.01 12.72
CA GLY A 67 6.72 -13.85 13.89
C GLY A 67 6.95 -12.60 14.72
N CYS A 68 7.91 -11.73 14.38
CA CYS A 68 8.15 -10.56 15.21
C CYS A 68 6.98 -9.55 15.18
N GLY A 69 6.17 -9.50 14.11
CA GLY A 69 4.99 -8.61 13.99
C GLY A 69 4.99 -7.66 12.78
N LYS A 70 5.89 -7.82 11.80
CA LYS A 70 5.97 -6.97 10.59
C LYS A 70 4.65 -6.94 9.82
N SER A 71 4.14 -8.13 9.48
CA SER A 71 2.89 -8.26 8.73
C SER A 71 1.70 -7.74 9.54
N THR A 72 1.75 -7.85 10.88
CA THR A 72 0.75 -7.26 11.78
C THR A 72 0.78 -5.74 11.66
N LEU A 73 1.96 -5.10 11.72
CA LEU A 73 2.10 -3.65 11.57
C LEU A 73 1.57 -3.16 10.21
N LEU A 74 1.93 -3.83 9.11
CA LEU A 74 1.47 -3.48 7.77
C LEU A 74 -0.07 -3.64 7.61
N ARG A 75 -0.65 -4.73 8.14
CA ARG A 75 -2.10 -4.94 8.14
C ARG A 75 -2.83 -3.90 8.98
N ILE A 76 -2.24 -3.50 10.09
CA ILE A 76 -2.75 -2.43 10.95
C ILE A 76 -2.72 -1.08 10.21
N ALA A 77 -1.62 -0.77 9.51
CA ALA A 77 -1.49 0.43 8.67
C ALA A 77 -2.60 0.49 7.61
N ALA A 78 -2.79 -0.61 6.87
CA ALA A 78 -3.80 -0.75 5.83
C ALA A 78 -5.24 -0.83 6.35
N GLY A 79 -5.45 -0.97 7.67
CA GLY A 79 -6.79 -1.08 8.27
C GLY A 79 -7.41 -2.47 8.16
N VAL A 80 -6.63 -3.48 7.77
CA VAL A 80 -7.06 -4.88 7.75
C VAL A 80 -7.11 -5.44 9.18
N GLU A 81 -6.28 -4.91 10.07
CA GLU A 81 -6.19 -5.32 11.47
C GLU A 81 -6.42 -4.12 12.39
N ARG A 82 -7.08 -4.33 13.53
CA ARG A 82 -7.31 -3.29 14.56
C ARG A 82 -6.18 -3.29 15.58
N PRO A 83 -5.61 -2.15 15.99
CA PRO A 83 -4.73 -2.13 17.16
C PRO A 83 -5.49 -2.53 18.43
N SER A 84 -4.75 -3.04 19.41
CA SER A 84 -5.28 -3.22 20.78
C SER A 84 -5.20 -1.91 21.57
N SER A 85 -4.19 -1.09 21.32
CA SER A 85 -4.03 0.25 21.90
C SER A 85 -3.12 1.11 21.00
N GLY A 86 -3.05 2.41 21.29
CA GLY A 86 -2.30 3.38 20.49
C GLY A 86 -3.12 3.96 19.35
N ARG A 87 -2.45 4.74 18.49
CA ARG A 87 -3.10 5.47 17.38
C ARG A 87 -2.28 5.40 16.11
N ILE A 88 -2.97 5.51 14.97
CA ILE A 88 -2.38 5.70 13.64
C ILE A 88 -2.94 6.98 13.06
N LEU A 89 -2.06 7.80 12.49
CA LEU A 89 -2.42 9.03 11.83
C LEU A 89 -1.93 9.01 10.37
N LEU A 90 -2.76 9.52 9.47
CA LEU A 90 -2.39 9.87 8.10
C LEU A 90 -2.58 11.38 7.94
N ASP A 91 -1.50 12.12 7.65
CA ASP A 91 -1.51 13.58 7.59
C ASP A 91 -2.24 14.22 8.80
N GLU A 92 -1.83 13.81 10.01
CA GLU A 92 -2.42 14.22 11.31
C GLU A 92 -3.86 13.78 11.57
N GLN A 93 -4.52 13.12 10.62
CA GLN A 93 -5.86 12.58 10.82
C GLN A 93 -5.79 11.18 11.44
N GLU A 94 -6.36 11.01 12.63
CA GLU A 94 -6.47 9.70 13.27
C GLU A 94 -7.30 8.75 12.39
N VAL A 95 -6.70 7.67 11.88
CA VAL A 95 -7.39 6.65 11.07
C VAL A 95 -7.65 5.37 11.84
N ALA A 96 -6.91 5.13 12.92
CA ALA A 96 -7.17 4.06 13.88
C ALA A 96 -6.76 4.51 15.28
N GLY A 97 -7.61 4.25 16.28
CA GLY A 97 -7.36 4.60 17.67
C GLY A 97 -8.54 4.19 18.56
N PRO A 98 -8.57 4.66 19.82
CA PRO A 98 -9.64 4.31 20.77
C PRO A 98 -11.05 4.70 20.29
N ASN A 99 -11.16 5.80 19.54
CA ASN A 99 -12.44 6.40 19.18
C ASN A 99 -12.78 6.27 17.69
N ARG A 100 -11.85 5.78 16.86
CA ARG A 100 -12.01 5.76 15.41
C ARG A 100 -11.32 4.56 14.78
N PHE A 101 -11.96 4.00 13.76
CA PHE A 101 -11.34 3.02 12.89
C PHE A 101 -11.87 3.17 11.46
N VAL A 102 -11.02 3.67 10.57
CA VAL A 102 -11.31 3.83 9.14
C VAL A 102 -11.04 2.48 8.45
N PRO A 103 -12.01 1.90 7.73
CA PRO A 103 -11.82 0.62 7.05
C PRO A 103 -10.85 0.74 5.85
N PRO A 104 -10.22 -0.36 5.39
CA PRO A 104 -9.19 -0.34 4.35
C PRO A 104 -9.56 0.45 3.09
N GLU A 105 -10.77 0.23 2.57
CA GLU A 105 -11.26 0.84 1.33
C GLU A 105 -11.46 2.36 1.39
N LYS A 106 -11.41 2.94 2.60
CA LYS A 106 -11.50 4.39 2.83
C LYS A 106 -10.20 5.00 3.35
N ARG A 107 -9.14 4.21 3.51
CA ARG A 107 -7.92 4.64 4.19
C ARG A 107 -6.88 5.25 3.24
N GLY A 108 -7.01 5.05 1.92
CA GLY A 108 -6.05 5.56 0.95
C GLY A 108 -4.66 4.90 1.06
N VAL A 109 -4.59 3.69 1.62
CA VAL A 109 -3.36 2.91 1.78
C VAL A 109 -3.45 1.66 0.92
N GLY A 110 -2.55 1.53 -0.06
CA GLY A 110 -2.36 0.30 -0.83
C GLY A 110 -1.62 -0.75 -0.01
N LEU A 111 -2.08 -2.01 -0.07
CA LEU A 111 -1.40 -3.14 0.58
C LEU A 111 -1.24 -4.28 -0.43
N MET A 112 -0.01 -4.69 -0.65
CA MET A 112 0.32 -5.86 -1.46
C MET A 112 0.47 -7.10 -0.55
N PHE A 113 -0.28 -8.17 -0.86
CA PHE A 113 -0.21 -9.44 -0.14
C PHE A 113 0.91 -10.34 -0.68
N GLN A 114 1.35 -11.30 0.14
CA GLN A 114 2.38 -12.29 -0.24
C GLN A 114 1.87 -13.23 -1.33
N ASP A 115 0.62 -13.68 -1.23
CA ASP A 115 -0.09 -14.30 -2.34
C ASP A 115 -0.61 -13.15 -3.21
N PHE A 116 -0.11 -13.00 -4.43
CA PHE A 116 -0.33 -11.84 -5.32
C PHE A 116 -1.81 -11.46 -5.55
N ALA A 117 -2.73 -12.33 -5.13
CA ALA A 117 -4.18 -12.12 -5.08
C ALA A 117 -4.74 -11.68 -6.44
N LEU A 118 -4.13 -12.14 -7.53
CA LEU A 118 -4.64 -11.92 -8.88
C LEU A 118 -5.89 -12.78 -9.08
N PHE A 119 -6.92 -12.21 -9.70
CA PHE A 119 -8.14 -12.90 -10.05
C PHE A 119 -7.86 -13.78 -11.27
N PRO A 120 -7.91 -15.12 -11.14
CA PRO A 120 -7.47 -16.04 -12.21
C PRO A 120 -8.39 -16.02 -13.42
N HIS A 121 -9.62 -15.52 -13.25
CA HIS A 121 -10.66 -15.44 -14.27
C HIS A 121 -10.74 -14.06 -14.95
N LEU A 122 -9.88 -13.12 -14.57
CA LEU A 122 -9.78 -11.80 -15.21
C LEU A 122 -8.50 -11.76 -16.04
N SER A 123 -8.53 -11.01 -17.15
CA SER A 123 -7.31 -10.65 -17.88
C SER A 123 -6.36 -9.86 -16.99
N ILE A 124 -5.09 -9.76 -17.36
CA ILE A 124 -4.10 -8.95 -16.64
C ILE A 124 -4.52 -7.47 -16.62
N LEU A 125 -5.04 -6.95 -17.73
CA LEU A 125 -5.59 -5.59 -17.80
C LEU A 125 -6.77 -5.41 -16.85
N ASP A 126 -7.72 -6.34 -16.84
CA ASP A 126 -8.90 -6.26 -15.97
C ASP A 126 -8.54 -6.47 -14.49
N ASN A 127 -7.49 -7.25 -14.19
CA ASN A 127 -6.92 -7.38 -12.86
C ASN A 127 -6.41 -6.03 -12.32
N VAL A 128 -5.63 -5.32 -13.12
CA VAL A 128 -5.09 -4.00 -12.74
C VAL A 128 -6.19 -2.95 -12.69
N ALA A 129 -7.16 -2.98 -13.61
CA ALA A 129 -8.28 -2.04 -13.64
C ALA A 129 -9.32 -2.25 -12.51
N PHE A 130 -9.34 -3.41 -11.87
CA PHE A 130 -10.38 -3.82 -10.91
C PHE A 130 -10.61 -2.81 -9.76
N GLY A 131 -9.54 -2.16 -9.29
CA GLY A 131 -9.59 -1.18 -8.18
C GLY A 131 -10.10 0.20 -8.57
N LEU A 132 -10.16 0.54 -9.86
CA LEU A 132 -10.37 1.90 -10.37
C LEU A 132 -11.87 2.26 -10.52
N LYS A 133 -12.67 1.97 -9.50
CA LYS A 133 -14.15 2.08 -9.53
C LYS A 133 -14.68 3.51 -9.70
N SER A 134 -13.86 4.53 -9.43
CA SER A 134 -14.23 5.94 -9.60
C SER A 134 -14.10 6.45 -11.03
N LEU A 135 -13.54 5.64 -11.94
CA LEU A 135 -13.33 5.98 -13.35
C LEU A 135 -14.35 5.27 -14.24
N THR A 136 -14.59 5.81 -15.44
CA THR A 136 -15.31 5.05 -16.47
C THR A 136 -14.51 3.83 -16.88
N ARG A 137 -15.17 2.81 -17.45
CA ARG A 137 -14.50 1.59 -17.91
C ARG A 137 -13.35 1.87 -18.88
N SER A 138 -13.50 2.86 -19.75
CA SER A 138 -12.46 3.21 -20.72
C SER A 138 -11.27 3.92 -20.06
N GLU A 139 -11.53 4.86 -19.14
CA GLU A 139 -10.48 5.54 -18.37
C GLU A 139 -9.73 4.56 -17.47
N ALA A 140 -10.44 3.65 -16.78
CA ALA A 140 -9.85 2.61 -15.94
C ALA A 140 -8.92 1.69 -16.74
N LYS A 141 -9.34 1.26 -17.93
CA LYS A 141 -8.49 0.45 -18.82
C LYS A 141 -7.27 1.21 -19.32
N ALA A 142 -7.42 2.49 -19.66
CA ALA A 142 -6.29 3.31 -20.10
C ALA A 142 -5.25 3.47 -18.98
N GLU A 143 -5.69 3.76 -17.75
CA GLU A 143 -4.80 3.90 -16.60
C GLU A 143 -4.12 2.57 -16.23
N ALA A 144 -4.89 1.47 -16.24
CA ALA A 144 -4.36 0.14 -15.99
C ALA A 144 -3.31 -0.27 -17.02
N TYR A 145 -3.53 0.06 -18.30
CA TYR A 145 -2.55 -0.20 -19.35
C TYR A 145 -1.28 0.63 -19.14
N ALA A 146 -1.41 1.91 -18.80
CA ALA A 146 -0.26 2.75 -18.47
C ALA A 146 0.53 2.23 -17.27
N ALA A 147 -0.13 1.68 -16.24
CA ALA A 147 0.52 1.05 -15.11
C ALA A 147 1.26 -0.25 -15.51
N LEU A 148 0.68 -1.06 -16.39
CA LEU A 148 1.32 -2.26 -16.93
C LEU A 148 2.56 -1.94 -17.76
N GLU A 149 2.53 -0.87 -18.56
CA GLU A 149 3.70 -0.39 -19.31
C GLU A 149 4.85 0.02 -18.38
N ARG A 150 4.56 0.71 -17.25
CA ARG A 150 5.59 1.09 -16.26
C ARG A 150 6.30 -0.12 -15.65
N VAL A 151 5.61 -1.26 -15.54
CA VAL A 151 6.20 -2.51 -15.04
C VAL A 151 6.67 -3.45 -16.16
N GLY A 152 6.61 -3.02 -17.43
CA GLY A 152 7.09 -3.78 -18.60
C GLY A 152 6.22 -4.98 -18.98
N LEU A 153 4.92 -4.95 -18.70
CA LEU A 153 3.98 -6.06 -18.92
C LEU A 153 2.76 -5.70 -19.77
N GLY A 154 2.74 -4.56 -20.47
CA GLY A 154 1.58 -4.19 -21.30
C GLY A 154 1.34 -5.12 -22.49
N HIS A 155 2.36 -5.85 -22.96
CA HIS A 155 2.21 -6.90 -23.96
C HIS A 155 1.43 -8.13 -23.46
N TYR A 156 1.32 -8.31 -22.13
CA TYR A 156 0.49 -9.35 -21.52
C TYR A 156 -0.93 -8.87 -21.17
N ALA A 157 -1.33 -7.64 -21.52
CA ALA A 157 -2.60 -7.05 -21.08
C ALA A 157 -3.84 -7.94 -21.34
N GLY A 158 -3.87 -8.66 -22.48
CA GLY A 158 -4.97 -9.56 -22.85
C GLY A 158 -4.90 -10.97 -22.25
N GLU A 159 -3.77 -11.32 -21.63
CA GLU A 159 -3.52 -12.66 -21.11
C GLU A 159 -4.03 -12.84 -19.68
N TYR A 160 -3.95 -14.07 -19.16
CA TYR A 160 -4.46 -14.44 -17.83
C TYR A 160 -3.32 -14.80 -16.86
N PRO A 161 -3.50 -14.68 -15.52
CA PRO A 161 -2.39 -14.83 -14.55
C PRO A 161 -1.56 -16.11 -14.64
N HIS A 162 -2.15 -17.23 -15.08
CA HIS A 162 -1.48 -18.53 -15.13
C HIS A 162 -0.34 -18.62 -16.16
N ILE A 163 -0.29 -17.73 -17.14
CA ILE A 163 0.78 -17.69 -18.14
C ILE A 163 2.03 -16.93 -17.65
N LEU A 164 1.90 -16.17 -16.56
CA LEU A 164 2.97 -15.35 -16.01
C LEU A 164 3.82 -16.16 -15.03
N SER A 165 5.13 -15.92 -15.06
CA SER A 165 6.03 -16.34 -13.98
C SER A 165 5.66 -15.67 -12.65
N GLY A 166 6.10 -16.24 -11.53
CA GLY A 166 5.81 -15.67 -10.21
C GLY A 166 6.30 -14.21 -10.05
N GLY A 167 7.47 -13.87 -10.60
CA GLY A 167 7.99 -12.50 -10.57
C GLY A 167 7.19 -11.52 -11.44
N GLU A 168 6.61 -12.00 -12.54
CA GLU A 168 5.69 -11.20 -13.36
C GLU A 168 4.35 -10.99 -12.65
N GLN A 169 3.80 -12.04 -12.01
CA GLN A 169 2.59 -11.91 -11.19
C GLN A 169 2.80 -10.90 -10.04
N GLN A 170 3.99 -10.88 -9.43
CA GLN A 170 4.35 -9.89 -8.42
C GLN A 170 4.30 -8.47 -8.99
N ARG A 171 4.86 -8.24 -10.18
CA ARG A 171 4.84 -6.93 -10.85
C ARG A 171 3.42 -6.51 -11.25
N VAL A 172 2.57 -7.43 -11.71
CA VAL A 172 1.14 -7.14 -11.98
C VAL A 172 0.41 -6.74 -10.70
N ALA A 173 0.64 -7.48 -9.61
CA ALA A 173 0.01 -7.16 -8.32
C ALA A 173 0.46 -5.80 -7.79
N LEU A 174 1.73 -5.40 -8.03
CA LEU A 174 2.23 -4.06 -7.73
C LEU A 174 1.56 -2.99 -8.61
N ALA A 175 1.38 -3.25 -9.91
CA ALA A 175 0.72 -2.31 -10.82
C ALA A 175 -0.76 -2.05 -10.46
N ARG A 176 -1.42 -3.02 -9.79
CA ARG A 176 -2.80 -2.91 -9.30
C ARG A 176 -2.93 -2.12 -7.99
N ALA A 177 -1.88 -2.13 -7.16
CA ALA A 177 -1.93 -1.69 -5.76
C ALA A 177 -1.99 -0.16 -5.59
#